data_AF-A0A1G2F1X1-F1
#
_entry.id   AF-A0A1G2F1X1-F1
#
_cell.length_a   1.000
_cell.length_b   1.000
_cell.length_c   1.000
_cell.angle_alpha   90.00
_cell.angle_beta   90.00
_cell.angle_gamma   90.00
#
_symmetry.space_group_name_H-M   'P 1'
#
loop_
_entity.id
_entity.type
_entity.pdbx_description
1 polymer ?
#
loop_
_entity_poly.entity_id
_entity_poly.type
_entity_poly.pdbx_seq_one_letter_code
_entity_poly.pdbx_strand_id
1 'polypeptide(L)'
;MKLGGWLMFRVKNFRYNGFFGEDLPGHTPYTVEFLKWTKDPGVAEFQCSDGKIRLIPTFALEGDISQLSPQDYQKLGGKVLFGSTANS
;
A
#
# COMPACT_ATOMS: atom_id res chain seq x y z
N MET A 1 -13.58 3.15 2.85
CA MET A 1 -14.43 4.04 2.04
C MET A 1 -14.35 3.61 0.58
N LYS A 2 -15.44 3.10 0.01
CA LYS A 2 -15.54 2.80 -1.44
C LYS A 2 -15.92 4.08 -2.19
N LEU A 3 -14.95 4.77 -2.77
CA LEU A 3 -15.19 5.76 -3.80
C LEU A 3 -14.82 5.12 -5.14
N GLY A 4 -15.84 4.59 -5.83
CA GLY A 4 -15.77 4.11 -7.21
C GLY A 4 -14.67 3.09 -7.53
N GLY A 5 -14.96 1.79 -7.45
CA GLY A 5 -14.25 0.72 -8.18
C GLY A 5 -12.74 0.50 -7.99
N TRP A 6 -12.02 1.39 -7.31
CA TRP A 6 -10.56 1.38 -7.25
C TRP A 6 -10.08 1.17 -5.81
N LEU A 7 -9.10 0.29 -5.65
CA LEU A 7 -8.53 -0.03 -4.35
C LEU A 7 -7.51 1.04 -3.95
N MET A 8 -7.88 1.89 -3.00
CA MET A 8 -7.00 2.94 -2.47
C MET A 8 -6.48 2.61 -1.08
N PHE A 9 -5.17 2.76 -0.89
CA PHE A 9 -4.48 2.64 0.39
C PHE A 9 -4.03 4.01 0.89
N ARG A 10 -3.92 4.13 2.21
CA ARG A 10 -3.16 5.21 2.84
C ARG A 10 -1.72 4.76 3.01
N VAL A 11 -0.80 5.71 3.01
CA VAL A 11 0.62 5.43 3.21
C VAL A 11 1.05 6.11 4.50
N LYS A 12 1.49 5.32 5.48
CA LYS A 12 2.12 5.83 6.70
C LYS A 12 3.37 6.59 6.34
N ASN A 13 3.77 7.57 7.15
CA ASN A 13 5.12 8.10 7.03
C ASN A 13 6.10 6.98 7.39
N PHE A 14 7.19 6.84 6.62
CA PHE A 14 8.16 5.77 6.86
C PHE A 14 9.56 6.22 6.47
N ARG A 15 10.57 5.56 7.04
CA ARG A 15 11.94 5.58 6.56
C ARG A 15 12.29 4.19 6.03
N TYR A 16 12.94 4.12 4.88
CA TYR A 16 13.37 2.86 4.28
C TYR A 16 14.78 3.01 3.73
N ASN A 17 15.67 2.10 4.10
CA ASN A 17 17.08 2.13 3.67
C ASN A 17 17.44 1.03 2.65
N GLY A 18 16.44 0.34 2.09
CA GLY A 18 16.65 -0.78 1.15
C GLY A 18 16.76 -2.15 1.83
N PHE A 19 16.83 -2.22 3.16
CA PHE A 19 16.89 -3.50 3.90
C PHE A 19 15.89 -3.56 5.06
N PHE A 20 15.76 -2.48 5.82
CA PHE A 20 14.78 -2.34 6.89
C PHE A 20 13.94 -1.08 6.74
N GLY A 21 12.74 -1.14 7.30
CA GLY A 21 11.78 -0.06 7.38
C GLY A 21 11.51 0.37 8.81
N GLU A 22 11.23 1.65 9.01
CA GLU A 22 10.76 2.22 10.27
C GLU A 22 9.45 2.99 10.01
N ASP A 23 8.42 2.69 10.81
CA ASP A 23 7.16 3.45 10.83
C ASP A 23 7.38 4.80 11.55
N LEU A 24 7.00 5.89 10.90
CA LEU A 24 7.04 7.24 11.47
C LEU A 24 5.62 7.73 11.77
N PRO A 25 5.44 8.65 12.73
CA PRO A 25 4.12 9.20 13.04
C PRO A 25 3.44 9.87 11.82
N GLY A 26 2.16 9.59 11.67
CA GLY A 26 1.28 10.21 10.68
C GLY A 26 1.28 9.51 9.31
N HIS A 27 0.68 10.20 8.34
CA HIS A 27 0.50 9.69 6.98
C HIS A 27 0.94 10.73 5.96
N THR A 28 1.29 10.24 4.78
CA THR A 28 1.49 11.09 3.61
C THR A 28 0.15 11.76 3.22
N PRO A 29 0.18 12.93 2.56
CA PRO A 29 -1.03 13.65 2.18
C PRO A 29 -1.75 13.07 0.95
N TYR A 30 -1.34 11.89 0.47
CA TYR A 30 -1.90 11.24 -0.71
C TYR A 30 -2.34 9.80 -0.41
N THR A 31 -3.35 9.34 -1.12
CA THR A 31 -3.69 7.91 -1.25
C THR A 31 -3.00 7.31 -2.47
N VAL A 32 -2.93 5.97 -2.48
CA VAL A 32 -2.24 5.22 -3.52
C VAL A 32 -3.06 4.04 -4.03
N GLU A 33 -2.92 3.77 -5.32
CA GLU A 33 -3.54 2.64 -6.01
C GLU A 33 -2.44 1.69 -6.52
N PHE A 34 -2.62 0.39 -6.28
CA PHE A 34 -1.64 -0.61 -6.70
C PHE A 34 -1.56 -0.72 -8.23
N LEU A 35 -0.35 -0.66 -8.78
CA LEU A 35 -0.11 -0.90 -10.20
C LEU A 35 0.47 -2.29 -10.45
N LYS A 36 1.64 -2.57 -9.88
CA LYS A 36 2.36 -3.85 -10.08
C LYS A 36 3.43 -4.08 -9.02
N TRP A 37 3.79 -5.34 -8.82
CA TRP A 37 4.95 -5.72 -8.03
C TRP A 37 6.27 -5.38 -8.73
N THR A 38 7.25 -4.93 -7.95
CA THR A 38 8.62 -4.79 -8.44
C THR A 38 9.38 -6.11 -8.33
N LYS A 39 10.64 -6.12 -8.77
CA LYS A 39 11.55 -7.26 -8.54
C LYS A 39 11.99 -7.37 -7.07
N ASP A 40 11.88 -6.29 -6.30
CA ASP A 40 12.24 -6.24 -4.88
C ASP A 40 11.10 -6.79 -4.02
N PRO A 41 11.31 -7.88 -3.24
CA PRO A 41 10.27 -8.46 -2.40
C PRO A 41 9.72 -7.44 -1.39
N GLY A 42 8.40 -7.27 -1.40
CA GLY A 42 7.74 -6.36 -0.46
C GLY A 42 7.75 -4.89 -0.89
N VAL A 43 8.18 -4.58 -2.12
CA VAL A 43 8.04 -3.23 -2.72
C VAL A 43 7.20 -3.32 -3.99
N ALA A 44 6.22 -2.43 -4.12
CA ALA A 44 5.37 -2.33 -5.31
C ALA A 44 5.32 -0.90 -5.87
N GLU A 45 4.96 -0.79 -7.14
CA GLU A 45 4.67 0.48 -7.79
C GLU A 45 3.21 0.88 -7.54
N PHE A 46 3.00 2.13 -7.17
CA PHE A 46 1.67 2.68 -6.95
C PHE A 46 1.45 3.99 -7.70
N GLN A 47 0.25 4.16 -8.24
CA GLN A 47 -0.24 5.45 -8.71
C GLN A 47 -0.75 6.25 -7.51
N CYS A 48 -0.18 7.41 -7.26
CA CYS A 48 -0.60 8.30 -6.19
C CYS A 48 -1.68 9.27 -6.68
N SER A 49 -2.56 9.67 -5.77
CA SER A 49 -3.62 10.68 -6.02
C SER A 49 -3.08 12.07 -6.37
N ASP A 50 -1.81 12.36 -6.07
CA ASP A 50 -1.11 13.57 -6.51
C ASP A 50 -0.53 13.47 -7.94
N GLY A 51 -0.89 12.41 -8.68
CA GLY A 51 -0.51 12.19 -10.07
C GLY A 51 0.85 11.50 -10.25
N LYS A 52 1.64 11.28 -9.19
CA LYS A 52 2.96 10.66 -9.32
C LYS A 52 2.92 9.15 -9.12
N ILE A 53 3.85 8.44 -9.76
CA ILE A 53 4.10 7.02 -9.49
C ILE A 53 5.21 6.93 -8.43
N ARG A 54 5.01 6.09 -7.41
CA ARG A 54 5.99 5.87 -6.33
C ARG A 54 6.22 4.38 -6.07
N LEU A 55 7.46 4.05 -5.69
CA LEU A 55 7.82 2.76 -5.12
C LEU A 55 7.56 2.81 -3.62
N ILE A 56 6.69 1.94 -3.12
CA ILE A 56 6.28 1.95 -1.72
C ILE A 56 6.45 0.54 -1.15
N PRO A 57 7.23 0.40 -0.05
CA PRO A 57 7.27 -0.83 0.71
C PRO A 57 5.89 -1.15 1.30
N THR A 58 5.47 -2.40 1.23
CA THR A 58 4.11 -2.79 1.60
C THR A 58 3.81 -2.66 3.09
N PHE A 59 4.85 -2.61 3.93
CA PHE A 59 4.70 -2.33 5.37
C PHE A 59 4.20 -0.93 5.67
N ALA A 60 4.48 0.03 4.79
CA ALA A 60 4.01 1.39 4.93
C ALA A 60 2.56 1.58 4.48
N LEU A 61 1.92 0.54 3.92
CA LEU A 61 0.54 0.61 3.46
C LEU A 61 -0.41 0.34 4.61
N GLU A 62 -1.44 1.17 4.68
CA GLU A 62 -2.55 1.01 5.60
C GLU A 62 -3.85 1.00 4.79
N GLY A 63 -4.58 -0.10 4.89
CA GLY A 63 -5.87 -0.29 4.24
C GLY A 63 -6.55 -1.53 4.77
N ASP A 64 -7.88 -1.51 4.80
CA ASP A 64 -8.66 -2.66 5.23
C ASP A 64 -8.74 -3.68 4.09
N ILE A 65 -7.80 -4.63 4.11
CA ILE A 65 -7.74 -5.73 3.14
C ILE A 65 -8.95 -6.69 3.26
N SER A 66 -9.68 -6.66 4.37
CA SER A 66 -10.87 -7.51 4.56
C SER A 66 -12.06 -7.05 3.71
N GLN A 67 -12.04 -5.79 3.27
CA GLN A 67 -13.07 -5.23 2.39
C GLN A 67 -12.77 -5.42 0.90
N LEU A 68 -11.69 -6.12 0.55
CA LEU A 68 -11.32 -6.39 -0.82
C LEU A 68 -12.27 -7.38 -1.48
N SER A 69 -12.63 -7.10 -2.73
CA SER A 69 -13.20 -8.13 -3.58
C SER A 69 -12.14 -9.22 -3.84
N PRO A 70 -12.55 -10.48 -4.07
CA PRO A 70 -11.62 -11.54 -4.46
C PRO A 70 -10.79 -11.18 -5.70
N GLN A 71 -11.37 -10.41 -6.64
CA GLN A 71 -10.69 -9.94 -7.85
C GLN A 71 -9.56 -8.95 -7.51
N ASP A 72 -9.81 -8.00 -6.62
CA ASP A 72 -8.79 -7.02 -6.21
C ASP A 72 -7.71 -7.66 -5.35
N TYR A 73 -8.08 -8.64 -4.51
CA TYR A 73 -7.11 -9.46 -3.78
C TYR A 73 -6.18 -10.25 -4.73
N GLN A 74 -6.71 -10.80 -5.82
CA GLN A 74 -5.91 -11.47 -6.85
C GLN A 74 -5.00 -10.49 -7.61
N LYS A 75 -5.41 -9.24 -7.86
CA LYS A 75 -4.55 -8.22 -8.47
C LYS A 75 -3.32 -7.92 -7.61
N LEU A 76 -3.45 -7.97 -6.29
CA LEU A 76 -2.32 -7.88 -5.35
C LEU A 76 -1.44 -9.14 -5.36
N GLY A 77 -1.72 -10.13 -6.21
CA GLY A 77 -0.96 -11.37 -6.35
C GLY A 77 -1.18 -12.36 -5.21
N GLY A 78 -2.26 -12.21 -4.42
CA GLY A 78 -2.57 -13.09 -3.28
C GLY A 78 -1.52 -13.07 -2.16
N LYS A 79 -0.56 -12.14 -2.21
CA LYS A 79 0.46 -11.94 -1.18
C LYS A 79 -0.10 -10.97 -0.16
N VAL A 80 -0.34 -11.47 1.05
CA VAL A 80 -0.74 -10.65 2.19
C VAL A 80 0.29 -9.51 2.33
N LEU A 81 -0.17 -8.28 2.12
CA LEU A 81 0.63 -7.09 2.34
C LEU A 81 0.99 -7.09 3.82
N PHE A 82 2.24 -7.37 4.16
CA PHE A 82 2.73 -7.25 5.53
C PHE A 82 2.72 -5.78 5.91
N GLY A 83 1.58 -5.31 6.41
CA GLY A 83 1.34 -4.02 7.03
C GLY A 83 0.23 -4.25 8.05
N SER A 84 0.46 -3.86 9.31
CA SER A 84 -0.42 -4.13 10.44
C SER A 84 -1.89 -3.91 10.09
N THR A 85 -2.72 -4.95 10.27
CA THR A 85 -4.18 -4.79 10.36
C THR A 85 -4.44 -3.99 11.63
N ALA A 86 -4.53 -2.67 11.51
CA ALA A 86 -4.83 -1.80 12.63
C ALA A 86 -6.29 -2.01 13.06
N ASN A 87 -6.52 -3.06 13.86
CA ASN A 87 -7.54 -3.03 14.90
C ASN A 87 -6.83 -2.55 16.16
N SER A 88 -6.89 -1.24 16.40
CA SER A 88 -6.67 -0.65 17.73
C SER A 88 -7.97 -0.07 18.21
#